data_AF-A0A913YGG4-F1
#
_entry.id   AF-A0A913YGG4-F1
#
_cell.length_a   1.000
_cell.length_b   1.000
_cell.length_c   1.000
_cell.angle_alpha   90.00
_cell.angle_beta   90.00
_cell.angle_gamma   90.00
#
_symmetry.space_group_name_H-M   'P 1'
#
loop_
_entity.id
_entity.type
_entity.pdbx_description
1 polymer ?
#
loop_
_entity_poly.entity_id
_entity_poly.type
_entity_poly.pdbx_seq_one_letter_code
_entity_poly.pdbx_strand_id
1 'polypeptide(L)'
;MYKNCKKTCGRCHDGNPYATDVDVGPLSRRVIRTKPCTNALKGCNYWARIGYCSMRPDLMLRKCKLACRACHPEKKCENIVDDHNCNHWAKLGKCSSRMNFMIEKCPKSCNACPSRSVKTKPEKPVGILCPTACKNWLEKGFCFKLKSRCRRTCLARGCDTAPVRLD
;
A
#
# COMPACT_ATOMS: atom_id res chain seq x y z
N MET A 1 34.06 -5.22 19.84
CA MET A 1 34.40 -4.92 18.43
C MET A 1 34.83 -6.21 17.74
N TYR A 2 34.07 -6.72 16.77
CA TYR A 2 34.53 -7.80 15.91
C TYR A 2 34.79 -7.23 14.52
N LYS A 3 36.08 -7.23 14.13
CA LYS A 3 36.52 -6.95 12.76
C LYS A 3 35.87 -8.00 11.85
N ASN A 4 35.27 -7.55 10.74
CA ASN A 4 34.70 -8.34 9.61
C ASN A 4 33.16 -8.45 9.48
N CYS A 5 32.37 -7.48 9.95
CA CYS A 5 30.97 -7.39 9.55
C CYS A 5 30.84 -6.93 8.07
N LYS A 6 30.61 -7.88 7.14
CA LYS A 6 30.37 -7.60 5.71
C LYS A 6 29.07 -6.80 5.52
N LYS A 7 29.15 -5.63 4.89
CA LYS A 7 28.06 -4.69 4.56
C LYS A 7 26.99 -5.25 3.59
N THR A 8 26.30 -6.32 3.94
CA THR A 8 25.17 -6.86 3.14
C THR A 8 23.85 -6.95 3.91
N CYS A 9 23.86 -6.85 5.24
CA CYS A 9 22.65 -6.88 6.06
C CYS A 9 22.56 -5.71 7.07
N GLY A 10 22.97 -4.51 6.68
CA GLY A 10 22.40 -3.23 7.15
C GLY A 10 22.13 -2.97 8.64
N ARG A 11 22.76 -3.66 9.60
CA ARG A 11 22.75 -3.27 11.03
C ARG A 11 24.12 -3.51 11.66
N CYS A 12 24.95 -2.49 11.61
CA CYS A 12 25.96 -2.26 12.64
C CYS A 12 25.35 -1.23 13.59
N HIS A 13 25.16 -1.58 14.85
CA HIS A 13 24.69 -0.62 15.85
C HIS A 13 25.90 0.17 16.36
N ASP A 14 25.94 1.45 16.02
CA ASP A 14 26.82 2.42 16.68
C ASP A 14 26.10 2.87 17.96
N GLY A 15 26.78 2.72 19.10
CA GLY A 15 26.30 3.21 20.38
C GLY A 15 26.16 4.74 20.34
N ASN A 16 24.98 5.23 20.69
CA ASN A 16 24.75 6.65 20.95
C ASN A 16 24.20 6.81 22.38
N PRO A 17 24.95 7.45 23.29
CA PRO A 17 24.58 7.61 24.71
C PRO A 17 23.53 8.71 25.00
N TYR A 18 22.76 9.18 24.02
CA TYR A 18 21.69 10.20 24.21
C TYR A 18 20.32 9.81 23.63
N ALA A 19 19.97 8.52 23.63
CA ALA A 19 18.58 8.11 23.38
C ALA A 19 17.81 8.15 24.71
N THR A 20 16.91 9.11 24.87
CA THR A 20 15.99 9.13 26.02
C THR A 20 14.95 8.03 25.84
N ASP A 21 14.98 7.07 26.75
CA ASP A 21 14.06 5.94 26.85
C ASP A 21 12.63 6.44 27.11
N VAL A 22 11.71 6.12 26.18
CA VAL A 22 10.28 6.13 26.49
C VAL A 22 9.84 4.67 26.57
N ASP A 23 9.80 4.18 27.80
CA ASP A 23 9.24 2.89 28.17
C ASP A 23 7.79 2.76 27.70
N VAL A 24 7.56 1.87 26.73
CA VAL A 24 6.23 1.35 26.44
C VAL A 24 6.33 -0.17 26.20
N GLY A 25 6.18 -0.92 27.29
CA GLY A 25 5.46 -2.21 27.40
C GLY A 25 5.83 -3.42 26.51
N PRO A 26 5.81 -4.66 27.04
CA PRO A 26 6.26 -5.84 26.31
C PRO A 26 5.13 -6.45 25.47
N LEU A 27 4.78 -5.88 24.31
CA LEU A 27 4.12 -6.61 23.21
C LEU A 27 4.41 -5.90 21.88
N SER A 28 5.62 -6.12 21.35
CA SER A 28 6.01 -5.74 19.99
C SER A 28 5.21 -6.56 18.97
N ARG A 29 3.94 -6.18 18.77
CA ARG A 29 3.11 -6.59 17.63
C ARG A 29 3.84 -6.09 16.38
N ARG A 30 4.21 -6.97 15.45
CA ARG A 30 4.59 -6.55 14.09
C ARG A 30 3.34 -5.95 13.44
N VAL A 31 3.10 -4.67 13.72
CA VAL A 31 2.24 -3.82 12.90
C VAL A 31 2.88 -3.87 11.52
N ILE A 32 2.21 -4.49 10.55
CA ILE A 32 2.54 -4.29 9.15
C ILE A 32 2.38 -2.79 8.95
N ARG A 33 3.48 -2.04 9.05
CA ARG A 33 3.50 -0.59 8.83
C ARG A 33 3.27 -0.36 7.34
N THR A 34 2.02 -0.52 6.90
CA THR A 34 1.56 0.04 5.64
C THR A 34 1.78 1.54 5.75
N LYS A 35 2.75 2.07 5.00
CA LYS A 35 3.00 3.51 5.00
C LYS A 35 1.69 4.20 4.58
N PRO A 36 1.14 5.10 5.41
CA PRO A 36 -0.15 5.72 5.12
C PRO A 36 -0.06 6.43 3.77
N CYS A 37 -1.14 6.37 2.99
CA CYS A 37 -1.18 7.04 1.70
C CYS A 37 -1.45 8.53 1.94
N THR A 38 -0.40 9.34 1.81
CA THR A 38 -0.43 10.77 2.13
C THR A 38 0.15 11.62 1.00
N ASN A 39 -0.04 12.92 1.11
CA ASN A 39 0.70 13.92 0.35
C ASN A 39 1.98 14.27 1.11
N ALA A 40 3.13 14.00 0.50
CA ALA A 40 4.45 14.31 1.03
C ALA A 40 4.90 15.75 0.71
N LEU A 41 4.23 16.44 -0.21
CA LEU A 41 4.54 17.81 -0.61
C LEU A 41 3.32 18.72 -0.39
N LYS A 42 3.57 19.96 0.01
CA LYS A 42 2.50 20.95 0.25
C LYS A 42 1.68 21.25 -1.02
N GLY A 43 2.34 21.27 -2.18
CA GLY A 43 1.72 21.57 -3.48
C GLY A 43 0.91 20.43 -4.11
N CYS A 44 0.81 19.26 -3.48
CA CYS A 44 0.20 18.08 -4.10
C CYS A 44 -1.23 18.30 -4.60
N ASN A 45 -2.08 18.96 -3.81
CA ASN A 45 -3.47 19.24 -4.22
C ASN A 45 -3.53 20.21 -5.40
N TYR A 46 -2.68 21.25 -5.38
CA TYR A 46 -2.59 22.20 -6.48
C TYR A 46 -2.15 21.51 -7.77
N TRP A 47 -1.05 20.74 -7.74
CA TRP A 47 -0.54 20.02 -8.91
C TRP A 47 -1.53 18.98 -9.43
N ALA A 48 -2.20 18.27 -8.54
CA ALA A 48 -3.26 17.34 -8.94
C ALA A 48 -4.38 18.07 -9.71
N ARG A 49 -4.86 19.20 -9.18
CA ARG A 49 -5.89 20.02 -9.82
C ARG A 49 -5.50 20.52 -11.21
N ILE A 50 -4.23 20.86 -11.43
CA ILE A 50 -3.74 21.29 -12.75
C ILE A 50 -3.26 20.13 -13.65
N GLY A 51 -3.62 18.89 -13.32
CA GLY A 51 -3.41 17.73 -14.19
C GLY A 51 -2.05 17.04 -14.10
N TYR A 52 -1.21 17.37 -13.10
CA TYR A 52 0.12 16.76 -12.97
C TYR A 52 0.06 15.26 -12.67
N CYS A 53 -1.06 14.74 -12.17
CA CYS A 53 -1.23 13.32 -12.00
C CYS A 53 -1.09 12.56 -13.34
N SER A 54 -1.48 13.18 -14.45
CA SER A 54 -1.33 12.64 -15.81
C SER A 54 -0.04 13.10 -16.48
N MET A 55 0.36 14.36 -16.30
CA MET A 55 1.54 14.93 -16.97
C MET A 55 2.87 14.51 -16.33
N ARG A 56 2.90 14.39 -15.00
CA ARG A 56 4.09 14.04 -14.19
C ARG A 56 3.78 12.92 -13.19
N PRO A 57 3.31 11.77 -13.71
CA PRO A 57 2.84 10.66 -12.87
C PRO A 57 3.93 10.09 -11.98
N ASP A 58 5.18 10.05 -12.44
CA ASP A 58 6.30 9.54 -11.68
C ASP A 58 6.53 10.35 -10.38
N LEU A 59 6.40 11.67 -10.43
CA LEU A 59 6.52 12.55 -9.26
C LEU A 59 5.28 12.41 -8.39
N MET A 60 4.11 12.55 -9.00
CA MET A 60 2.85 12.64 -8.29
C MET A 60 2.49 11.33 -7.59
N LEU A 61 2.74 10.17 -8.21
CA LEU A 61 2.46 8.88 -7.60
C LEU A 61 3.53 8.46 -6.58
N ARG A 62 4.68 9.12 -6.54
CA ARG A 62 5.68 8.92 -5.47
C ARG A 62 5.40 9.82 -4.27
N LYS A 63 5.03 11.08 -4.50
CA LYS A 63 4.97 12.13 -3.48
C LYS A 63 3.56 12.62 -3.15
N CYS A 64 2.57 12.40 -4.01
CA CYS A 64 1.24 13.01 -3.97
C CYS A 64 0.11 12.00 -4.23
N LYS A 65 0.29 10.76 -3.77
CA LYS A 65 -0.62 9.64 -4.03
C LYS A 65 -2.05 9.94 -3.61
N LEU A 66 -2.21 10.60 -2.47
CA LEU A 66 -3.52 10.98 -1.95
C LEU A 66 -4.20 12.00 -2.85
N ALA A 67 -3.48 13.05 -3.27
CA ALA A 67 -4.01 14.06 -4.18
C ALA A 67 -4.40 13.48 -5.55
N CYS A 68 -3.65 12.49 -6.06
CA CYS A 68 -4.00 11.80 -7.32
C CYS A 68 -4.99 10.66 -7.16
N ARG A 69 -5.64 10.53 -5.99
CA ARG A 69 -6.56 9.42 -5.67
C ARG A 69 -5.95 8.03 -5.91
N ALA A 70 -4.63 7.93 -6.02
CA ALA A 70 -3.87 6.72 -6.25
C ALA A 70 -3.62 5.97 -4.94
N CYS A 71 -4.65 5.90 -4.11
CA CYS A 71 -4.66 5.15 -2.88
C CYS A 71 -5.84 4.19 -2.92
N HIS A 72 -5.58 2.92 -2.64
CA HIS A 72 -6.67 1.98 -2.41
C HIS A 72 -7.38 2.32 -1.10
N PRO A 73 -8.72 2.18 -1.04
CA PRO A 73 -9.40 2.07 0.23
C PRO A 73 -8.79 0.90 0.99
N GLU A 74 -8.67 1.03 2.32
CA GLU A 74 -8.39 -0.14 3.12
C GLU A 74 -9.43 -1.22 2.86
N LYS A 75 -9.02 -2.49 2.95
CA LYS A 75 -9.98 -3.58 3.05
C LYS A 75 -10.94 -3.21 4.17
N LYS A 76 -12.25 -3.17 3.90
CA LYS A 76 -13.25 -2.89 4.93
C LYS A 76 -12.95 -3.82 6.10
N CYS A 77 -12.91 -3.27 7.31
CA CYS A 77 -12.70 -4.10 8.47
C CYS A 77 -13.99 -4.90 8.71
N GLU A 78 -13.90 -6.19 8.40
CA GLU A 78 -15.01 -7.13 8.38
C GLU A 78 -14.52 -8.44 8.98
N ASN A 79 -15.46 -9.26 9.44
CA ASN A 79 -15.12 -10.61 9.84
C ASN A 79 -14.72 -11.41 8.58
N ILE A 80 -13.66 -12.20 8.70
CA ILE A 80 -13.16 -13.09 7.64
C ILE A 80 -13.98 -14.37 7.60
N VAL A 81 -14.41 -14.85 8.76
CA VAL A 81 -15.41 -15.92 8.89
C VAL A 81 -16.79 -15.30 9.07
N ASP A 82 -17.85 -16.11 9.09
CA ASP A 82 -19.21 -15.60 9.09
C ASP A 82 -19.55 -14.77 10.35
N ASP A 83 -20.37 -13.72 10.14
CA ASP A 83 -20.76 -12.79 11.20
C ASP A 83 -21.54 -13.48 12.33
N HIS A 84 -22.30 -14.55 12.04
CA HIS A 84 -23.08 -15.25 13.05
C HIS A 84 -22.18 -15.92 14.09
N ASN A 85 -21.21 -16.72 13.64
CA ASN A 85 -20.26 -17.39 14.52
C ASN A 85 -19.34 -16.39 15.23
N CYS A 86 -18.86 -15.36 14.52
CA CYS A 86 -18.06 -14.31 15.15
C CYS A 86 -18.81 -13.59 16.28
N ASN A 87 -20.09 -13.27 16.08
CA ASN A 87 -20.92 -12.64 17.10
C ASN A 87 -21.20 -13.59 18.27
N HIS A 88 -21.48 -14.86 17.99
CA HIS A 88 -21.69 -15.88 19.01
C HIS A 88 -20.43 -16.06 19.88
N TRP A 89 -19.26 -16.23 19.28
CA TRP A 89 -18.00 -16.38 20.01
C TRP A 89 -17.58 -15.11 20.76
N ALA A 90 -17.85 -13.93 20.21
CA ALA A 90 -17.63 -12.68 20.92
C ALA A 90 -18.46 -12.62 22.22
N LYS A 91 -19.75 -12.99 22.16
CA LYS A 91 -20.63 -13.09 23.35
C LYS A 91 -20.13 -14.10 24.39
N LEU A 92 -19.50 -15.19 23.94
CA LEU A 92 -18.85 -16.18 24.81
C LEU A 92 -17.47 -15.74 25.35
N GLY A 93 -17.09 -14.46 25.20
CA GLY A 93 -15.83 -13.91 25.71
C GLY A 93 -14.58 -14.37 24.94
N LYS A 94 -14.73 -14.94 23.74
CA LYS A 94 -13.57 -15.44 22.97
C LYS A 94 -12.65 -14.33 22.48
N CYS A 95 -13.13 -13.08 22.41
CA CYS A 95 -12.28 -11.94 22.11
C CYS A 95 -11.13 -11.79 23.12
N SER A 96 -11.33 -12.19 24.38
CA SER A 96 -10.30 -12.20 25.41
C SER A 96 -9.60 -13.55 25.50
N SER A 97 -10.36 -14.65 25.53
CA SER A 97 -9.80 -15.99 25.78
C SER A 97 -9.16 -16.64 24.56
N ARG A 98 -9.47 -16.19 23.35
CA ARG A 98 -8.93 -16.66 22.05
C ARG A 98 -8.61 -15.47 21.14
N MET A 99 -8.00 -14.45 21.74
CA MET A 99 -7.77 -13.14 21.12
C MET A 99 -7.08 -13.21 19.75
N ASN A 100 -6.04 -14.04 19.58
CA ASN A 100 -5.33 -14.13 18.29
C ASN A 100 -6.26 -14.58 17.15
N PHE A 101 -7.01 -15.65 17.36
CA PHE A 101 -7.98 -16.15 16.38
C PHE A 101 -9.07 -15.12 16.13
N MET A 102 -9.62 -14.54 17.20
CA MET A 102 -10.75 -13.63 17.09
C MET A 102 -10.38 -12.29 16.46
N ILE A 103 -9.20 -11.73 16.73
CA ILE A 103 -8.74 -10.51 16.04
C ILE A 103 -8.46 -10.80 14.57
N GLU A 104 -7.89 -11.96 14.25
CA GLU A 104 -7.57 -12.29 12.85
C GLU A 104 -8.84 -12.57 12.04
N LYS A 105 -9.75 -13.39 12.58
CA LYS A 105 -10.92 -13.91 11.84
C LYS A 105 -12.20 -13.13 12.11
N CYS A 106 -12.32 -12.50 13.27
CA CYS A 106 -13.52 -11.79 13.71
C CYS A 106 -13.22 -10.35 14.19
N PRO A 107 -12.38 -9.56 13.50
CA PRO A 107 -11.95 -8.25 14.00
C PRO A 107 -13.12 -7.29 14.22
N LYS A 108 -14.18 -7.39 13.41
CA LYS A 108 -15.38 -6.55 13.54
C LYS A 108 -16.15 -6.90 14.81
N SER A 109 -16.45 -8.18 15.05
CA SER A 109 -17.21 -8.60 16.24
C SER A 109 -16.45 -8.38 17.54
N CYS A 110 -15.11 -8.32 17.50
CA CYS A 110 -14.29 -8.00 18.67
C CYS A 110 -13.90 -6.53 18.79
N ASN A 111 -14.49 -5.63 17.98
CA ASN A 111 -14.14 -4.20 17.95
C ASN A 111 -12.62 -3.95 17.77
N ALA A 112 -11.93 -4.85 17.08
CA ALA A 112 -10.50 -4.77 16.79
C ALA A 112 -10.21 -4.00 15.48
N CYS A 113 -11.24 -3.42 14.87
CA CYS A 113 -11.10 -2.60 13.69
C CYS A 113 -10.41 -1.27 14.00
N PRO A 114 -9.58 -0.74 13.08
CA PRO A 114 -9.03 0.60 13.22
C PRO A 114 -10.15 1.64 13.23
N SER A 115 -10.04 2.63 14.13
CA SER A 115 -11.07 3.67 14.36
C SER A 115 -11.23 4.68 13.22
N ARG A 116 -10.35 4.64 12.20
CA ARG A 116 -10.44 5.44 10.98
C ARG A 116 -10.08 4.57 9.78
N SER A 117 -10.90 4.61 8.73
CA SER A 117 -10.55 4.05 7.42
C SER A 117 -9.43 4.89 6.82
N VAL A 118 -8.18 4.48 7.04
CA VAL A 118 -7.03 5.16 6.46
C VAL A 118 -6.86 4.60 5.06
N LYS A 119 -6.74 5.45 4.04
CA LYS A 119 -6.26 4.96 2.73
C LYS A 119 -4.79 4.58 2.92
N THR A 120 -4.47 3.30 3.09
CA THR A 120 -3.13 2.89 3.53
C THR A 120 -2.22 2.35 2.45
N LYS A 121 -2.73 2.09 1.25
CA LYS A 121 -1.90 1.52 0.18
C LYS A 121 -1.90 2.40 -1.06
N PRO A 122 -0.71 2.83 -1.53
CA PRO A 122 -0.58 3.37 -2.86
C PRO A 122 -1.07 2.34 -3.87
N GLU A 123 -1.91 2.76 -4.81
CA GLU A 123 -2.21 1.96 -5.99
C GLU A 123 -0.98 1.86 -6.87
N LYS A 124 -0.73 0.67 -7.45
CA LYS A 124 0.29 0.55 -8.48
C LYS A 124 -0.18 1.38 -9.68
N PRO A 125 0.65 2.28 -10.23
CA PRO A 125 0.21 3.15 -11.31
C PRO A 125 0.24 2.42 -12.65
N VAL A 126 -0.73 1.54 -12.82
CA VAL A 126 -0.95 0.75 -14.03
C VAL A 126 -1.65 1.64 -15.07
N GLY A 127 -1.29 1.53 -16.35
CA GLY A 127 -1.87 2.33 -17.44
C GLY A 127 -1.40 3.78 -17.53
N ILE A 128 -1.12 4.45 -16.40
CA ILE A 128 -0.65 5.84 -16.37
C ILE A 128 0.80 5.96 -16.89
N LEU A 129 1.66 4.99 -16.57
CA LEU A 129 3.04 4.96 -17.07
C LEU A 129 3.15 4.36 -18.47
N CYS A 130 2.02 4.06 -19.13
CA CYS A 130 1.99 3.55 -20.48
C CYS A 130 2.33 4.66 -21.48
N PRO A 131 3.43 4.58 -22.23
CA PRO A 131 3.68 5.52 -23.32
C PRO A 131 2.57 5.41 -24.38
N THR A 132 2.13 6.55 -24.94
CA THR A 132 1.11 6.59 -26.00
C THR A 132 1.44 5.66 -27.17
N ALA A 133 2.72 5.58 -27.54
CA ALA A 133 3.20 4.64 -28.55
C ALA A 133 2.90 3.18 -28.19
N CYS A 134 3.15 2.75 -26.95
CA CYS A 134 2.82 1.39 -26.48
C CYS A 134 1.32 1.11 -26.58
N LYS A 135 0.48 2.07 -26.16
CA LYS A 135 -0.98 1.94 -26.22
C LYS A 135 -1.43 1.75 -27.67
N ASN A 136 -0.98 2.64 -28.56
CA ASN A 136 -1.31 2.59 -29.98
C ASN A 136 -0.81 1.30 -30.66
N TRP A 137 0.38 0.81 -30.30
CA TRP A 137 0.93 -0.42 -30.87
C TRP A 137 0.23 -1.69 -30.41
N LEU A 138 -0.27 -1.72 -29.17
CA LEU A 138 -1.07 -2.83 -28.68
C LEU A 138 -2.45 -2.85 -29.35
N GLU A 139 -3.14 -1.70 -29.37
CA GLU A 139 -4.48 -1.57 -29.96
C GLU A 139 -4.50 -1.91 -31.46
N LYS A 140 -3.49 -1.43 -32.21
CA LYS A 140 -3.38 -1.69 -33.66
C LYS A 140 -2.68 -3.00 -34.01
N GLY A 141 -2.32 -3.81 -33.02
CA GLY A 141 -1.67 -5.11 -33.24
C GLY A 141 -0.22 -5.03 -33.76
N PHE A 142 0.41 -3.85 -33.76
CA PHE A 142 1.80 -3.68 -34.22
C PHE A 142 2.82 -4.43 -33.35
N CYS A 143 2.55 -4.58 -32.05
CA CYS A 143 3.45 -5.34 -31.16
C CYS A 143 3.53 -6.84 -31.49
N PHE A 144 2.60 -7.42 -32.26
CA PHE A 144 2.70 -8.81 -32.71
C PHE A 144 3.73 -8.98 -33.83
N LYS A 145 3.91 -7.96 -34.67
CA LYS A 145 4.89 -7.95 -35.76
C LYS A 145 6.33 -7.73 -35.28
N LEU A 146 6.51 -7.03 -34.14
CA LEU A 146 7.80 -6.54 -33.64
C LEU A 146 8.31 -7.30 -32.39
N LYS A 147 8.48 -8.62 -32.48
CA LYS A 147 8.99 -9.54 -31.43
C LYS A 147 8.18 -9.55 -30.11
N SER A 148 8.04 -10.72 -29.50
CA SER A 148 7.32 -10.96 -28.24
C SER A 148 7.70 -10.06 -27.04
N ARG A 149 8.77 -9.27 -27.16
CA ARG A 149 9.26 -8.32 -26.17
C ARG A 149 8.47 -7.00 -26.16
N CYS A 150 7.94 -6.53 -27.30
CA CYS A 150 7.09 -5.33 -27.38
C CYS A 150 5.86 -5.48 -26.49
N ARG A 151 5.04 -6.50 -26.79
CA ARG A 151 3.81 -6.81 -26.05
C ARG A 151 4.08 -6.99 -24.56
N ARG A 152 5.07 -7.80 -24.18
CA ARG A 152 5.44 -8.00 -22.77
C ARG A 152 5.83 -6.70 -22.06
N THR A 153 6.60 -5.85 -22.70
CA THR A 153 7.05 -4.58 -22.10
C THR A 153 5.90 -3.59 -21.90
N CYS A 154 4.99 -3.48 -22.88
CA CYS A 154 3.83 -2.62 -22.77
C CYS A 154 2.83 -3.13 -21.71
N LEU A 155 2.56 -4.44 -21.69
CA LEU A 155 1.68 -5.05 -20.68
C LEU A 155 2.27 -4.99 -19.27
N ALA A 156 3.60 -5.11 -19.11
CA ALA A 156 4.24 -4.91 -17.81
C ALA A 156 4.11 -3.48 -17.27
N ARG A 157 3.88 -2.50 -18.15
CA ARG A 157 3.52 -1.12 -17.80
C ARG A 157 2.01 -0.92 -17.63
N GLY A 158 1.22 -1.96 -17.86
CA GLY A 158 -0.21 -1.91 -17.62
C GLY A 158 -1.04 -1.27 -18.71
N CYS A 159 -0.52 -1.23 -19.93
CA CYS A 159 -1.17 -0.61 -21.07
C CYS A 159 -2.51 -1.27 -21.49
N ASP A 160 -2.85 -2.40 -20.88
CA ASP A 160 -4.10 -3.16 -21.02
C ASP A 160 -5.12 -2.91 -19.89
N THR A 161 -4.72 -2.22 -18.83
CA THR A 161 -5.61 -1.90 -17.71
C THR A 161 -6.09 -0.46 -17.78
N ALA A 162 -7.24 -0.17 -17.17
CA ALA A 162 -7.69 1.21 -17.00
C ALA A 162 -6.70 2.00 -16.12
N PRO A 163 -6.34 3.23 -16.49
CA PRO A 163 -5.54 4.08 -15.62
C PRO A 163 -6.28 4.34 -14.31
N VAL A 164 -5.51 4.48 -13.22
CA VAL A 164 -6.05 4.93 -11.93
C VAL A 164 -6.86 6.21 -12.16
N ARG A 165 -8.07 6.29 -11.63
CA ARG A 165 -8.99 7.42 -11.80
C ARG A 165 -8.40 8.70 -11.19
N LEU A 166 -8.24 9.74 -12.01
CA LEU A 166 -7.57 11.03 -11.68
C LEU A 166 -8.53 12.23 -11.64
N ASP A 167 -9.84 11.97 -11.57
CA ASP A 167 -10.94 12.94 -11.42
C ASP A 167 -10.86 13.79 -10.14
#